data_AF-A0A066YZD0-F1
#
_entry.id   AF-A0A066YZD0-F1
#
_cell.length_a   1.000
_cell.length_b   1.000
_cell.length_c   1.000
_cell.angle_alpha   90.00
_cell.angle_beta   90.00
_cell.angle_gamma   90.00
#
_symmetry.space_group_name_H-M   'P 1'
#
loop_
_entity.id
_entity.type
_entity.pdbx_description
1 polymer ?
#
loop_
_entity_poly.entity_id
_entity_poly.type
_entity_poly.pdbx_seq_one_letter_code
_entity_poly.pdbx_strand_id
1 'polypeptide(L)'
;MRTAGYLAWRYGAAPGLDYRVVTVERGGELVGLAFGRPRRRGPLAEFTLAELIVRPGDRAAAAGLLRAAAASGCDHAATHLAPGTEAAAAGLRAGCVTAPRTGMVLAARTPSGPLPAQRTLADWRFSLGDLEVF
;
A
#
# COMPACT_ATOMS: atom_id res chain seq x y z
N MET A 1 0.38 -15.45 0.94
CA MET A 1 -1.05 -15.34 1.29
C MET A 1 -1.16 -14.42 2.49
N ARG A 2 -2.07 -13.43 2.49
CA ARG A 2 -2.26 -12.49 3.61
C ARG A 2 -3.24 -13.10 4.62
N THR A 3 -2.70 -13.76 5.64
CA THR A 3 -3.51 -14.37 6.71
C THR A 3 -3.74 -13.36 7.84
N ALA A 4 -4.76 -13.58 8.67
CA ALA A 4 -4.97 -12.76 9.86
C ALA A 4 -3.73 -12.74 10.78
N GLY A 5 -3.07 -13.90 10.97
CA GLY A 5 -1.84 -13.99 11.76
C GLY A 5 -0.68 -13.18 11.16
N TYR A 6 -0.52 -13.20 9.83
CA TYR A 6 0.46 -12.34 9.16
C TYR A 6 0.17 -10.86 9.39
N LEU A 7 -1.08 -10.42 9.23
CA LEU A 7 -1.46 -9.02 9.42
C LEU A 7 -1.28 -8.57 10.87
N ALA A 8 -1.65 -9.41 11.84
CA ALA A 8 -1.45 -9.13 13.26
C ALA A 8 0.04 -8.97 13.61
N TRP A 9 0.90 -9.87 13.13
CA TRP A 9 2.34 -9.75 13.32
C TRP A 9 2.92 -8.50 12.62
N ARG A 10 2.56 -8.28 11.35
CA ARG A 10 3.16 -7.25 10.49
C ARG A 10 2.71 -5.83 10.85
N TYR A 11 1.45 -5.65 11.23
CA TYR A 11 0.84 -4.33 11.45
C TYR A 11 0.35 -4.11 12.87
N GLY A 12 0.03 -5.17 13.63
CA GLY A 12 -0.42 -5.04 15.02
C GLY A 12 0.70 -5.13 16.05
N ALA A 13 1.71 -5.97 15.79
CA ALA A 13 2.80 -6.26 16.74
C ALA A 13 4.16 -5.68 16.30
N ALA A 14 4.19 -4.82 15.27
CA ALA A 14 5.42 -4.24 14.76
C ALA A 14 6.04 -3.25 15.78
N PRO A 15 7.22 -3.56 16.37
CA PRO A 15 7.79 -2.73 17.43
C PRO A 15 8.10 -1.31 16.94
N GLY A 16 7.68 -0.30 17.71
CA GLY A 16 8.00 1.10 17.44
C GLY A 16 7.31 1.69 16.19
N LEU A 17 6.37 0.98 15.57
CA LEU A 17 5.64 1.45 14.40
C LEU A 17 4.16 1.67 14.71
N ASP A 18 3.71 2.93 14.64
CA ASP A 18 2.30 3.32 14.83
C ASP A 18 1.46 3.06 13.56
N TYR A 19 1.31 1.78 13.20
CA TYR A 19 0.38 1.42 12.13
C TYR A 19 -1.06 1.66 12.56
N ARG A 20 -1.80 2.24 11.63
CA ARG A 20 -3.24 2.50 11.72
C ARG A 20 -3.93 1.71 10.62
N VAL A 21 -5.15 1.29 10.92
CA VAL A 21 -6.05 0.67 9.97
C VAL A 21 -7.08 1.68 9.48
N VAL A 22 -7.33 1.67 8.19
CA VAL A 22 -8.43 2.38 7.55
C VAL A 22 -9.34 1.34 6.94
N THR A 23 -10.64 1.46 7.16
CA THR A 23 -11.63 0.50 6.67
C THR A 23 -12.63 1.16 5.74
N VAL A 24 -13.22 0.37 4.86
CA VAL A 24 -14.42 0.74 4.11
C VAL A 24 -15.46 -0.33 4.35
N GLU A 25 -16.66 0.11 4.72
CA GLU A 25 -17.82 -0.73 4.91
C GLU A 25 -18.88 -0.43 3.86
N ARG A 26 -19.67 -1.45 3.49
CA ARG A 26 -20.81 -1.32 2.59
C ARG A 26 -21.95 -2.18 3.14
N GLY A 27 -23.05 -1.53 3.52
CA GLY A 27 -24.18 -2.24 4.14
C GLY A 27 -23.84 -2.89 5.49
N GLY A 28 -22.92 -2.29 6.26
CA GLY A 28 -22.46 -2.83 7.55
C GLY A 28 -21.42 -3.95 7.44
N GLU A 29 -21.03 -4.36 6.24
CA GLU A 29 -19.96 -5.33 6.05
C GLU A 29 -18.63 -4.65 5.71
N LEU A 30 -17.54 -5.14 6.31
CA LEU A 30 -16.18 -4.77 5.92
C LEU A 30 -15.90 -5.27 4.50
N VAL A 31 -15.70 -4.34 3.55
CA VAL A 31 -15.41 -4.66 2.14
C VAL A 31 -13.99 -4.33 1.72
N GLY A 32 -13.25 -3.62 2.56
CA GLY A 32 -11.85 -3.32 2.34
C GLY A 32 -11.17 -2.80 3.60
N LEU A 33 -9.86 -3.06 3.68
CA LEU A 33 -9.02 -2.51 4.72
C LEU A 33 -7.67 -2.08 4.13
N ALA A 34 -7.05 -1.10 4.77
CA ALA A 34 -5.74 -0.62 4.41
C ALA A 34 -4.93 -0.32 5.67
N PHE A 35 -3.63 -0.59 5.61
CA PHE A 35 -2.69 -0.32 6.69
C PHE A 35 -1.75 0.78 6.26
N GLY A 36 -1.49 1.72 7.16
CA GLY A 36 -0.51 2.77 6.94
C GLY A 36 -0.14 3.44 8.24
N ARG A 37 0.72 4.44 8.18
CA ARG A 37 1.18 5.13 9.39
C ARG A 37 1.52 6.58 9.07
N PRO A 38 1.30 7.50 10.00
CA PRO A 38 1.85 8.83 9.88
C PRO A 38 3.38 8.77 9.95
N ARG A 39 4.03 9.56 9.12
CA ARG A 39 5.47 9.84 9.16
C ARG A 39 5.68 11.33 8.88
N ARG A 40 6.75 11.90 9.43
CA ARG A 40 7.19 13.24 9.04
C ARG A 40 8.05 13.13 7.79
N ARG A 41 7.76 13.95 6.79
CA ARG A 41 8.55 14.04 5.56
C ARG A 41 8.84 15.52 5.26
N GLY A 42 9.97 15.98 5.79
CA GLY A 42 10.26 17.41 5.88
C GLY A 42 9.21 18.13 6.76
N PRO A 43 8.60 19.23 6.30
CA PRO A 43 7.61 19.97 7.07
C PRO A 43 6.21 19.31 7.08
N LEU A 44 5.97 18.33 6.22
CA LEU A 44 4.66 17.70 6.05
C LEU A 44 4.53 16.41 6.87
N ALA A 45 3.32 16.16 7.38
CA ALA A 45 2.87 14.86 7.83
C ALA A 45 2.36 14.06 6.63
N GLU A 46 2.98 12.91 6.37
CA GLU A 46 2.59 11.96 5.34
C GLU A 46 1.94 10.75 5.99
N PHE A 47 0.77 10.33 5.53
CA PHE A 47 0.26 9.00 5.79
C PHE A 47 0.85 8.03 4.76
N THR A 48 1.89 7.30 5.14
CA THR A 48 2.48 6.27 4.29
C THR A 48 1.57 5.05 4.30
N LEU A 49 0.80 4.87 3.23
CA LEU A 49 -0.09 3.74 3.05
C LEU A 49 0.72 2.52 2.60
N ALA A 50 0.89 1.60 3.53
CA ALA A 50 1.74 0.42 3.40
C ALA A 50 1.07 -0.70 2.61
N GLU A 51 -0.23 -0.96 2.82
CA GLU A 51 -0.94 -2.05 2.16
C GLU A 51 -2.43 -1.77 2.03
N LEU A 52 -3.05 -2.25 0.95
CA LEU A 52 -4.48 -2.11 0.66
C LEU A 52 -5.02 -3.48 0.22
N ILE A 53 -6.12 -3.91 0.86
CA ILE A 53 -6.76 -5.20 0.64
C ILE A 53 -8.24 -4.97 0.33
N VAL A 54 -8.66 -5.42 -0.85
CA VAL A 54 -10.06 -5.41 -1.29
C VAL A 54 -10.37 -6.72 -2.00
N ARG A 55 -11.66 -7.02 -2.20
CA ARG A 55 -12.08 -8.15 -3.03
C ARG A 55 -11.66 -7.93 -4.49
N PRO A 56 -11.33 -9.01 -5.24
CA PRO A 56 -11.02 -8.90 -6.66
C PRO A 56 -12.11 -8.15 -7.42
N GLY A 57 -11.72 -7.16 -8.21
CA GLY A 57 -12.62 -6.32 -9.00
C GLY A 57 -13.29 -5.16 -8.22
N ASP A 58 -13.20 -5.07 -6.89
CA ASP A 58 -13.85 -4.02 -6.10
C ASP A 58 -13.04 -2.70 -6.10
N ARG A 59 -13.02 -2.05 -7.27
CA ARG A 59 -12.39 -0.75 -7.48
C ARG A 59 -13.03 0.37 -6.64
N ALA A 60 -14.30 0.21 -6.28
CA ALA A 60 -15.03 1.18 -5.47
C ALA A 60 -14.53 1.17 -4.02
N ALA A 61 -14.37 -0.02 -3.43
CA ALA A 61 -13.74 -0.17 -2.12
C ALA A 61 -12.30 0.35 -2.13
N ALA A 62 -11.53 0.04 -3.18
CA ALA A 62 -10.16 0.53 -3.30
C ALA A 62 -10.10 2.07 -3.34
N ALA A 63 -10.97 2.71 -4.14
CA ALA A 63 -11.08 4.16 -4.18
C ALA A 63 -11.50 4.76 -2.83
N GLY A 64 -12.40 4.09 -2.11
CA GLY A 64 -12.81 4.49 -0.77
C GLY A 64 -11.65 4.49 0.22
N LEU A 65 -10.83 3.43 0.21
CA LEU A 65 -9.66 3.32 1.08
C LEU A 65 -8.60 4.38 0.77
N LEU A 66 -8.35 4.67 -0.52
CA LEU A 66 -7.42 5.73 -0.92
C LEU A 66 -7.88 7.10 -0.42
N ARG A 67 -9.17 7.42 -0.54
CA ARG A 67 -9.73 8.67 -0.01
C ARG A 67 -9.69 8.72 1.51
N ALA A 68 -10.02 7.62 2.18
CA ALA A 68 -9.98 7.54 3.64
C ALA A 68 -8.55 7.64 4.18
N ALA A 69 -7.56 7.07 3.49
CA ALA A 69 -6.14 7.27 3.80
C ALA A 69 -5.71 8.73 3.63
N ALA A 70 -6.17 9.41 2.58
CA ALA A 70 -5.93 10.85 2.40
C ALA A 70 -6.60 11.70 3.50
N ALA A 71 -7.72 11.23 4.06
CA ALA A 71 -8.45 11.88 5.15
C ALA A 71 -7.96 11.47 6.56
N SER A 72 -6.81 10.79 6.68
CA SER A 72 -6.29 10.25 7.95
C SER A 72 -5.73 11.27 8.94
N GLY A 73 -5.90 12.57 8.67
CA GLY A 73 -5.37 13.67 9.49
C GLY A 73 -3.90 14.02 9.23
N CYS A 74 -3.34 13.54 8.12
CA CYS A 74 -2.03 13.96 7.60
C CYS A 74 -2.22 15.00 6.48
N ASP A 75 -1.16 15.73 6.13
CA ASP A 75 -1.20 16.73 5.05
C ASP A 75 -1.41 16.06 3.68
N HIS A 76 -0.86 14.86 3.52
CA HIS A 76 -1.09 14.02 2.34
C HIS A 76 -0.95 12.53 2.68
N ALA A 77 -1.41 11.67 1.77
CA ALA A 77 -1.11 10.25 1.80
C ALA A 77 -0.19 9.88 0.63
N ALA A 78 0.74 8.95 0.86
CA ALA A 78 1.62 8.41 -0.16
C ALA A 78 1.51 6.89 -0.22
N THR A 79 1.55 6.34 -1.43
CA THR A 79 1.44 4.91 -1.65
C THR A 79 2.15 4.50 -2.93
N HIS A 80 2.34 3.19 -3.10
CA HIS A 80 2.76 2.56 -4.35
C HIS A 80 1.64 1.64 -4.82
N LEU A 81 1.13 1.88 -6.02
CA LEU A 81 0.05 1.11 -6.61
C LEU A 81 0.62 0.19 -7.68
N ALA A 82 0.74 -1.10 -7.35
CA ALA A 82 1.22 -2.10 -8.31
C ALA A 82 0.29 -2.16 -9.54
N PRO A 83 0.84 -2.15 -10.77
CA PRO A 83 0.05 -2.30 -12.00
C PRO A 83 -0.88 -3.52 -11.97
N GLY A 84 -2.05 -3.41 -12.61
CA GLY A 84 -3.02 -4.50 -12.66
C GLY A 84 -3.75 -4.80 -11.34
N THR A 85 -3.72 -3.88 -10.37
CA THR A 85 -4.51 -3.96 -9.13
C THR A 85 -5.73 -3.05 -9.18
N GLU A 86 -6.73 -3.33 -8.35
CA GLU A 86 -7.94 -2.53 -8.15
C GLU A 86 -7.57 -1.11 -7.71
N ALA A 87 -6.57 -0.99 -6.84
CA ALA A 87 -6.08 0.29 -6.34
C ALA A 87 -5.42 1.11 -7.46
N ALA A 88 -4.55 0.49 -8.29
CA ALA A 88 -3.98 1.17 -9.46
C ALA A 88 -5.07 1.63 -10.45
N ALA A 89 -6.09 0.79 -10.70
CA ALA A 89 -7.20 1.14 -11.56
C ALA A 89 -8.13 2.23 -10.98
N ALA A 90 -8.09 2.44 -9.66
CA ALA A 90 -8.88 3.43 -8.94
C ALA A 90 -8.11 4.74 -8.66
N GLY A 91 -6.78 4.71 -8.63
CA GLY A 91 -5.91 5.78 -8.11
C GLY A 91 -6.23 7.17 -8.63
N LEU A 92 -6.21 7.36 -9.95
CA LEU A 92 -6.49 8.67 -10.56
C LEU A 92 -7.89 9.20 -10.19
N ARG A 93 -8.92 8.34 -10.24
CA ARG A 93 -10.29 8.71 -9.85
C ARG A 93 -10.45 8.94 -8.34
N ALA A 94 -9.54 8.42 -7.54
CA ALA A 94 -9.48 8.65 -6.10
C ALA A 94 -8.67 9.92 -5.74
N GLY A 95 -8.12 10.64 -6.72
CA GLY A 95 -7.33 11.86 -6.50
C GLY A 95 -5.84 11.60 -6.32
N CYS A 96 -5.35 10.37 -6.49
CA CYS A 96 -3.92 10.10 -6.48
C CYS A 96 -3.27 10.68 -7.72
N VAL A 97 -2.15 11.37 -7.53
CA VAL A 97 -1.30 11.88 -8.60
C VAL A 97 0.07 11.21 -8.55
N THR A 98 0.71 11.04 -9.70
CA THR A 98 2.07 10.50 -9.76
C THR A 98 3.05 11.56 -9.29
N ALA A 99 3.73 11.31 -8.17
CA ALA A 99 4.80 12.18 -7.69
C ALA A 99 5.99 12.18 -8.68
N PRO A 100 6.76 13.29 -8.76
CA PRO A 100 7.97 13.35 -9.58
C PRO A 100 8.91 12.19 -9.24
N ARG A 101 9.38 11.49 -10.27
CA ARG A 101 10.21 10.29 -10.11
C ARG A 101 11.54 10.62 -9.42
N THR A 102 11.65 10.22 -8.16
CA THR A 102 12.92 9.81 -7.56
C THR A 102 12.87 8.28 -7.48
N GLY A 103 13.27 7.62 -8.56
CA GLY A 103 13.02 6.19 -8.75
C GLY A 103 13.77 5.33 -7.74
N MET A 104 13.14 4.25 -7.27
CA MET A 104 13.81 3.17 -6.55
C MET A 104 14.22 2.09 -7.54
N VAL A 105 15.43 1.57 -7.41
CA VAL A 105 15.90 0.44 -8.21
C VAL A 105 15.63 -0.84 -7.44
N LEU A 106 14.76 -1.70 -7.98
CA LEU A 106 14.65 -3.06 -7.49
C LEU A 106 15.86 -3.85 -8.01
N ALA A 107 16.70 -4.29 -7.08
CA ALA A 107 17.75 -5.27 -7.36
C ALA A 107 17.33 -6.61 -6.76
N ALA A 108 17.34 -7.67 -7.57
CA ALA A 108 17.05 -9.02 -7.12
C ALA A 108 18.10 -10.00 -7.65
N ARG A 109 18.54 -10.90 -6.78
CA ARG A 109 19.47 -12.00 -7.08
C ARG A 109 18.88 -13.28 -6.53
N THR A 110 19.07 -14.37 -7.25
CA THR A 110 18.79 -15.71 -6.73
C THR A 110 20.08 -16.29 -6.14
N PRO A 111 19.99 -17.29 -5.24
CA PRO A 111 21.18 -18.00 -4.77
C PRO A 111 22.00 -18.64 -5.91
N SER A 112 21.39 -18.90 -7.05
CA SER A 112 21.99 -19.54 -8.23
C SER A 112 22.41 -18.56 -9.34
N GLY A 113 22.25 -17.25 -9.14
CA GLY A 113 22.68 -16.23 -10.12
C GLY A 113 21.61 -15.16 -10.42
N PRO A 114 21.66 -14.53 -11.61
CA PRO A 114 20.68 -13.53 -12.00
C PRO A 114 19.28 -14.14 -12.18
N LEU A 115 18.24 -13.33 -11.95
CA LEU A 115 16.87 -13.72 -12.26
C LEU A 115 16.70 -14.07 -13.75
N PRO A 116 15.78 -14.98 -14.09
CA PRO A 116 15.42 -15.22 -15.49
C PRO A 116 15.03 -13.92 -16.20
N ALA A 117 15.54 -13.71 -17.41
CA ALA A 117 15.36 -12.47 -18.18
C ALA A 117 13.90 -12.11 -18.47
N GLN A 118 12.98 -13.08 -18.35
CA GLN A 118 11.54 -12.90 -18.57
C GLN A 118 10.82 -12.26 -17.37
N ARG A 119 11.49 -12.09 -16.22
CA ARG A 119 10.87 -11.46 -15.05
C ARG A 119 10.84 -9.95 -15.20
N THR A 120 9.66 -9.37 -15.07
CA THR A 120 9.41 -7.94 -15.12
C THR A 120 8.93 -7.43 -13.75
N LEU A 121 8.94 -6.11 -13.54
CA LEU A 121 8.36 -5.52 -12.32
C LEU A 121 6.88 -5.87 -12.14
N ALA A 122 6.14 -6.13 -13.23
CA ALA A 122 4.73 -6.49 -13.18
C ALA A 122 4.49 -7.88 -12.57
N ASP A 123 5.52 -8.74 -12.51
CA ASP A 123 5.44 -10.04 -11.82
C ASP A 123 5.40 -9.90 -10.29
N TRP A 124 5.65 -8.68 -9.79
CA TRP A 124 5.74 -8.38 -8.38
C TRP A 124 4.63 -7.40 -8.00
N ARG A 125 3.87 -7.73 -6.96
CA ARG A 125 2.85 -6.84 -6.40
C ARG A 125 3.41 -6.10 -5.19
N PHE A 126 4.27 -5.12 -5.47
CA PHE A 126 4.87 -4.28 -4.43
C PHE A 126 3.88 -3.29 -3.84
N SER A 127 4.05 -3.09 -2.56
CA SER A 127 3.43 -2.08 -1.73
C SER A 127 4.53 -1.28 -1.02
N LEU A 128 4.22 -0.08 -0.50
CA LEU A 128 5.25 0.65 0.27
C LEU A 128 5.64 -0.10 1.56
N GLY A 129 4.75 -0.95 2.08
CA GLY A 129 5.05 -1.79 3.23
C GLY A 129 6.21 -2.77 3.01
N ASP A 130 6.52 -3.12 1.76
CA ASP A 130 7.64 -4.00 1.43
C ASP A 130 9.01 -3.31 1.57
N LEU A 131 9.02 -1.98 1.66
CA LEU A 131 10.23 -1.17 1.81
C LEU A 131 10.47 -0.74 3.26
N GLU A 132 9.48 -0.93 4.13
CA GLU A 132 9.60 -0.61 5.54
C GLU A 132 10.24 -1.79 6.27
N VAL A 133 11.53 -1.66 6.58
CA VAL A 133 12.30 -2.61 7.40
C VAL A 133 12.31 -2.16 8.87
N PHE A 134 12.28 -3.15 9.78
CA PHE A 134 12.34 -2.98 11.24
C PHE A 134 13.74 -3.27 11.76
#